data_AF-A0A1I4SDT8-F1
#
_entry.id   AF-A0A1I4SDT8-F1
#
_cell.length_a   1.000
_cell.length_b   1.000
_cell.length_c   1.000
_cell.angle_alpha   90.00
_cell.angle_beta   90.00
_cell.angle_gamma   90.00
#
_symmetry.space_group_name_H-M   'P 1'
#
loop_
_entity.id
_entity.type
_entity.pdbx_description
1 polymer ?
#
loop_
_entity_poly.entity_id
_entity_poly.type
_entity_poly.pdbx_seq_one_letter_code
_entity_poly.pdbx_strand_id
1 'polypeptide(L)' 'MAVPAPISPTTSLMFDAVAEAAAVAESYVRAAGEFALARDTRGLCYALRGAAAALMTANTAAQALRPAQHDGGGR' A
#
# COMPACT_ATOMS: atom_id res chain seq x y z
N MET A 1 -13.60 18.62 -14.27
CA MET A 1 -13.06 17.58 -13.37
C MET A 1 -13.97 17.58 -12.14
N ALA A 2 -14.71 16.50 -11.88
CA ALA A 2 -15.64 16.47 -10.75
C ALA A 2 -14.87 16.39 -9.44
N VAL A 3 -15.22 17.23 -8.47
CA VAL A 3 -14.66 17.15 -7.11
C VAL A 3 -15.20 15.86 -6.47
N PRO A 4 -14.34 14.97 -5.97
CA PRO A 4 -14.81 13.76 -5.29
C PRO A 4 -15.66 14.14 -4.07
N ALA A 5 -16.72 13.36 -3.82
CA ALA A 5 -17.57 13.58 -2.66
C ALA A 5 -16.73 13.56 -1.36
N PRO A 6 -17.07 14.39 -0.35
CA PRO A 6 -16.34 14.43 0.90
C PRO A 6 -16.33 13.04 1.57
N ILE A 7 -15.13 12.55 1.87
CA ILE A 7 -14.90 11.29 2.56
C ILE A 7 -14.90 11.48 4.08
N SER A 8 -15.23 10.43 4.83
CA SER A 8 -15.12 10.44 6.29
C SER A 8 -13.67 10.69 6.74
N PRO A 9 -13.42 11.37 7.88
CA PRO A 9 -12.08 11.52 8.44
C PRO A 9 -11.34 10.18 8.60
N THR A 10 -12.04 9.11 9.01
CA THR A 10 -11.45 7.77 9.11
C THR A 10 -11.02 7.22 7.76
N THR A 11 -11.82 7.44 6.71
CA THR A 11 -11.47 7.05 5.34
C THR A 11 -10.26 7.82 4.83
N SER A 12 -10.15 9.12 5.15
CA SER A 12 -8.95 9.92 4.84
C SER A 12 -7.69 9.33 5.45
N LEU A 13 -7.73 8.97 6.75
CA LEU A 13 -6.60 8.35 7.43
C LEU A 13 -6.19 7.01 6.79
N MET A 14 -7.13 6.24 6.25
CA MET A 14 -6.82 4.99 5.55
C MET A 14 -6.13 5.26 4.21
N PHE A 15 -6.52 6.30 3.47
CA PHE A 15 -5.77 6.71 2.27
C PHE A 15 -4.34 7.14 2.60
N ASP A 16 -4.16 7.92 3.68
CA ASP A 16 -2.84 8.34 4.14
C ASP A 16 -1.98 7.14 4.54
N ALA A 17 -2.54 6.17 5.28
CA ALA A 17 -1.84 4.95 5.67
C ALA A 17 -1.43 4.09 4.47
N VAL A 18 -2.29 3.99 3.44
CA VAL A 18 -1.94 3.31 2.18
C VAL A 18 -0.79 4.03 1.47
N ALA A 19 -0.86 5.36 1.38
CA ALA A 19 0.16 6.17 0.72
C ALA A 19 1.52 6.05 1.43
N GLU A 20 1.53 6.09 2.76
CA GLU A 20 2.74 5.94 3.56
C GLU A 20 3.38 4.55 3.37
N ALA A 21 2.58 3.49 3.47
CA ALA A 21 3.07 2.13 3.25
C ALA A 21 3.58 1.91 1.80
N ALA A 22 2.92 2.52 0.82
CA ALA A 22 3.37 2.48 -0.57
C ALA A 22 4.71 3.23 -0.78
N ALA A 23 4.92 4.36 -0.12
CA ALA A 23 6.19 5.10 -0.18
C ALA A 23 7.36 4.29 0.43
N VAL A 24 7.10 3.53 1.49
CA VAL A 24 8.07 2.58 2.06
C VAL A 24 8.39 1.47 1.05
N ALA A 25 7.38 0.91 0.40
CA ALA A 25 7.58 -0.10 -0.64
C ALA A 25 8.42 0.45 -1.81
N GLU A 26 8.14 1.66 -2.29
CA GLU A 26 8.91 2.33 -3.35
C GLU A 26 10.39 2.43 -2.99
N SER A 27 10.70 2.82 -1.75
CA SER A 27 12.07 2.95 -1.27
C SER A 27 12.84 1.62 -1.34
N TYR A 28 12.19 0.52 -0.94
CA TYR A 28 12.77 -0.82 -1.06
C TYR A 28 12.93 -1.28 -2.52
N VAL A 29 11.97 -1.01 -3.39
CA VAL A 29 12.07 -1.36 -4.82
C VAL A 29 13.20 -0.60 -5.48
N ARG A 30 13.39 0.68 -5.16
CA ARG A 30 14.52 1.48 -5.65
C ARG A 30 15.85 0.88 -5.21
N ALA A 31 15.98 0.55 -3.92
CA ALA A 31 17.18 -0.11 -3.40
C ALA A 31 17.44 -1.48 -4.04
N ALA A 32 16.39 -2.25 -4.33
CA ALA A 32 16.51 -3.53 -5.04
C ALA A 32 17.15 -3.35 -6.44
N GLY A 33 16.78 -2.29 -7.17
CA GLY A 33 17.42 -1.94 -8.44
C GLY A 33 18.93 -1.70 -8.29
N GLU A 34 19.33 -0.93 -7.28
CA GLU A 34 20.75 -0.67 -6.98
C GLU A 34 21.52 -1.96 -6.64
N PHE A 35 20.95 -2.82 -5.80
CA PHE A 35 21.58 -4.10 -5.46
C PHE A 35 21.68 -5.04 -6.67
N ALA A 36 20.70 -5.04 -7.57
CA ALA A 36 20.76 -5.82 -8.80
C ALA A 36 21.91 -5.34 -9.71
N LEU A 37 22.09 -4.03 -9.87
CA LEU A 37 23.21 -3.45 -10.61
C LEU A 37 24.56 -3.80 -9.98
N ALA A 38 24.63 -3.78 -8.64
CA ALA A 38 25.81 -4.17 -7.87
C ALA A 38 26.05 -5.69 -7.84
N ARG A 39 25.13 -6.51 -8.37
CA ARG A 39 25.12 -7.99 -8.26
C ARG A 39 25.16 -8.49 -6.81
N ASP A 40 24.60 -7.73 -5.86
CA ASP A 40 24.45 -8.14 -4.47
C ASP A 40 23.14 -8.92 -4.30
N THR A 41 23.23 -10.25 -4.39
CA THR A 41 22.09 -11.15 -4.23
C THR A 41 21.42 -11.03 -2.86
N ARG A 42 22.20 -10.82 -1.78
CA ARG A 42 21.63 -10.79 -0.42
C ARG A 42 20.87 -9.48 -0.19
N GLY A 43 21.46 -8.35 -0.57
CA GLY A 43 20.82 -7.05 -0.53
C GLY A 43 19.55 -7.03 -1.39
N LEU A 44 19.62 -7.56 -2.62
CA LEU A 44 18.47 -7.68 -3.52
C LEU A 44 17.32 -8.48 -2.89
N CYS A 45 17.60 -9.69 -2.38
CA CYS A 45 16.58 -10.51 -1.75
C CYS A 45 15.97 -9.85 -0.50
N TYR A 46 16.78 -9.16 0.30
CA TYR A 46 16.31 -8.43 1.47
C TYR A 46 15.37 -7.28 1.08
N ALA A 47 15.79 -6.45 0.12
CA ALA A 47 15.02 -5.32 -0.36
C ALA A 47 13.67 -5.76 -0.96
N LEU A 48 13.65 -6.82 -1.78
CA LEU A 48 12.42 -7.35 -2.35
C LEU A 48 11.45 -7.89 -1.29
N ARG A 49 11.96 -8.55 -0.23
CA ARG A 49 11.11 -8.99 0.89
C ARG A 49 10.52 -7.81 1.66
N GLY A 50 11.33 -6.77 1.89
CA GLY A 50 10.86 -5.52 2.53
C GLY A 50 9.76 -4.84 1.71
N ALA A 51 9.96 -4.71 0.40
CA ALA A 51 8.95 -4.17 -0.51
C ALA A 51 7.65 -4.99 -0.48
N ALA A 52 7.75 -6.33 -0.54
CA ALA A 52 6.58 -7.20 -0.49
C ALA A 52 5.79 -7.04 0.83
N ALA A 53 6.49 -6.97 1.97
CA ALA A 53 5.86 -6.75 3.26
C ALA A 53 5.13 -5.39 3.33
N ALA A 54 5.77 -4.32 2.86
CA ALA A 54 5.16 -2.99 2.81
C ALA A 54 3.92 -2.94 1.89
N LEU A 55 3.98 -3.59 0.72
CA LEU A 55 2.83 -3.72 -0.18
C LEU A 55 1.68 -4.53 0.43
N MET A 56 1.98 -5.58 1.21
CA MET A 56 0.94 -6.33 1.93
C MET A 56 0.27 -5.47 3.01
N THR A 57 1.03 -4.64 3.72
CA THR A 57 0.48 -3.66 4.67
C THR A 57 -0.41 -2.64 3.96
N ALA A 58 0.07 -2.06 2.85
CA ALA A 58 -0.71 -1.12 2.03
C ALA A 58 -2.02 -1.77 1.52
N ASN A 59 -1.95 -3.01 1.04
CA ASN A 59 -3.13 -3.75 0.58
C ASN A 59 -4.11 -4.02 1.73
N THR A 60 -3.63 -4.35 2.92
CA THR A 60 -4.48 -4.54 4.11
C THR A 60 -5.20 -3.25 4.47
N ALA A 61 -4.49 -2.11 4.51
CA ALA A 61 -5.10 -0.81 4.76
C ALA A 61 -6.13 -0.44 3.67
N ALA A 62 -5.82 -0.72 2.40
CA ALA A 62 -6.72 -0.46 1.28
C ALA A 62 -8.01 -1.30 1.33
N GLN A 63 -7.99 -2.48 1.95
CA GLN A 63 -9.23 -3.25 2.15
C GLN A 63 -10.23 -2.54 3.06
N ALA A 64 -9.77 -1.71 4.00
CA ALA A 64 -10.64 -0.90 4.84
C ALA A 64 -11.35 0.24 4.07
N LEU A 65 -10.88 0.55 2.86
CA LEU A 65 -11.54 1.50 1.95
C LEU A 65 -12.69 0.87 1.17
N ARG A 66 -12.85 -0.47 1.19
CA ARG A 66 -13.97 -1.11 0.51
C ARG A 66 -15.27 -0.63 1.15
N PRO A 67 -16.24 -0.15 0.35
CA PRO A 67 -17.55 0.18 0.88
C PRO A 67 -18.10 -1.09 1.55
N ALA A 68 -18.58 -0.96 2.79
CA ALA A 68 -19.32 -2.03 3.43
C ALA A 68 -20.40 -2.47 2.43
N GLN A 69 -20.40 -3.74 2.04
CA GLN A 69 -21.54 -4.28 1.32
C GLN A 69 -22.73 -3.97 2.21
N HIS A 70 -23.59 -3.09 1.75
CA HIS A 70 -24.83 -2.78 2.41
C HIS A 70 -25.59 -4.11 2.41
N ASP A 71 -25.54 -4.81 3.55
CA ASP A 71 -26.38 -5.97 3.80
C ASP A 71 -27.80 -5.49 3.57
N GLY A 72 -28.29 -5.78 2.37
CA GLY A 72 -29.67 -5.57 1.98
C GLY A 72 -30.49 -6.49 2.86
N GLY A 73 -30.89 -5.96 4.01
CA GLY A 73 -32.00 -6.45 4.81
C GLY A 73 -33.26 -6.41 3.95
N GLY A 74 -33.44 -7.45 3.14
CA GLY A 74 -34.72 -7.88 2.63
C GLY A 74 -35.18 -9.02 3.51
N ARG A 75 -36.27 -8.78 4.24
CA ARG A 75 -37.04 -9.73 5.05
C ARG A 75 -37.17 -11.11 4.44
#